data_AF-B8JCD1-F1
#
_entry.id   AF-B8JCD1-F1
#
_cell.length_a   1.000
_cell.length_b   1.000
_cell.length_c   1.000
_cell.angle_alpha   90.00
_cell.angle_beta   90.00
_cell.angle_gamma   90.00
#
_symmetry.space_group_name_H-M   'P 1'
#
loop_
_entity.id
_entity.type
_entity.pdbx_description
1 polymer ?
#
loop_
_entity_poly.entity_id
_entity_poly.type
_entity_poly.pdbx_seq_one_letter_code
_entity_poly.pdbx_strand_id
1 'polypeptide(L)'
;MNTPAEALALSHIGYAEAQVVARFIDEKLRAAVDERTPTGLHGIAFQGQLLRTIAWLRSLAKLDDPGNDFQAITSAARSVFESAVDVTLMHFDGSANGPEKMDGWEDSAKLKHSQNATEYLAASGRAPTDAERTVMAYASREKDRVEKLRLRWWPNENGRHPRNRWTGRDLGTDAREADKLLPEGFEEFYRLRYPQLCWNVHGSGLAAVANVGPDAFAYIGGQAYEEAAQFATVVAKVVALHLGCWNEEDFKRLAQHVEETRVAVYLAHQAKRGA
;
A
#
# COMPACT_ATOMS: atom_id res chain seq x y z
N MET A 1 1.53 -14.01 -26.89
CA MET A 1 2.59 -13.93 -25.87
C MET A 1 3.56 -12.86 -26.33
N ASN A 2 3.88 -11.90 -25.46
CA ASN A 2 4.89 -10.89 -25.74
C ASN A 2 6.25 -11.56 -25.92
N THR A 3 7.07 -11.05 -26.82
CA THR A 3 8.48 -11.44 -26.93
C THR A 3 9.24 -11.04 -25.65
N PRO A 4 10.35 -11.69 -25.29
CA PRO A 4 11.15 -11.29 -24.12
C PRO A 4 11.56 -9.81 -24.14
N ALA A 5 11.88 -9.30 -25.33
CA ALA A 5 12.20 -7.89 -25.52
C ALA A 5 10.99 -6.98 -25.26
N GLU A 6 9.76 -7.40 -25.56
CA GLU A 6 8.53 -6.63 -25.27
C GLU A 6 8.21 -6.67 -23.78
N ALA A 7 8.41 -7.81 -23.12
CA ALA A 7 8.29 -7.92 -21.66
C ALA A 7 9.24 -6.96 -20.93
N LEU A 8 10.49 -6.86 -21.39
CA LEU A 8 11.48 -5.92 -20.85
C LEU A 8 11.12 -4.44 -21.15
N ALA A 9 10.55 -4.17 -22.32
CA ALA A 9 10.09 -2.82 -22.65
C ALA A 9 8.96 -2.37 -21.72
N LEU A 10 7.95 -3.24 -21.53
CA LEU A 10 6.84 -2.99 -20.62
C LEU A 10 7.31 -2.84 -19.16
N SER A 11 8.31 -3.60 -18.75
CA SER A 11 8.82 -3.51 -17.38
C SER A 11 9.54 -2.19 -17.10
N HIS A 12 10.33 -1.70 -18.05
CA HIS A 12 10.96 -0.38 -17.94
C HIS A 12 9.94 0.76 -18.01
N ILE A 13 8.84 0.58 -18.75
CA ILE A 13 7.73 1.54 -18.77
C ILE A 13 7.12 1.64 -17.37
N GLY A 14 6.67 0.53 -16.79
CA GLY A 14 6.08 0.52 -15.45
C GLY A 14 7.02 1.13 -14.40
N TYR A 15 8.31 0.75 -14.43
CA TYR A 15 9.32 1.33 -13.53
C TYR A 15 9.40 2.86 -13.66
N ALA A 16 9.45 3.38 -14.89
CA ALA A 16 9.53 4.82 -15.13
C ALA A 16 8.26 5.57 -14.69
N GLU A 17 7.07 4.98 -14.87
CA GLU A 17 5.82 5.54 -14.36
C GLU A 17 5.81 5.64 -12.84
N ALA A 18 6.21 4.56 -12.16
CA ALA A 18 6.31 4.54 -10.71
C ALA A 18 7.27 5.62 -10.19
N GLN A 19 8.38 5.87 -10.89
CA GLN A 19 9.29 6.97 -10.57
C GLN A 19 8.66 8.36 -10.77
N VAL A 20 7.89 8.56 -11.85
CA VAL A 20 7.16 9.82 -12.09
C VAL A 20 6.17 10.10 -10.96
N VAL A 21 5.35 9.10 -10.62
CA VAL A 21 4.36 9.22 -9.53
C VAL A 21 5.06 9.44 -8.18
N ALA A 22 6.16 8.72 -7.92
CA ALA A 22 6.96 8.90 -6.70
C ALA A 22 7.44 10.34 -6.52
N ARG A 23 8.05 10.93 -7.56
CA ARG A 23 8.54 12.30 -7.52
C ARG A 23 7.41 13.29 -7.31
N PHE A 24 6.30 13.13 -8.01
CA PHE A 24 5.13 13.98 -7.80
C PHE A 24 4.65 13.95 -6.34
N ILE A 25 4.46 12.75 -5.78
CA ILE A 25 3.93 12.64 -4.41
C ILE A 25 4.92 13.23 -3.40
N ASP A 26 6.22 12.90 -3.51
CA ASP A 26 7.22 13.28 -2.52
C ASP A 26 7.65 14.75 -2.63
N GLU A 27 7.86 15.26 -3.84
CA GLU A 27 8.42 16.60 -4.08
C GLU A 27 7.33 17.68 -4.17
N LYS A 28 6.13 17.33 -4.68
CA LYS A 28 5.05 18.28 -4.93
C LYS A 28 3.95 18.19 -3.86
N LEU A 29 3.39 17.02 -3.63
CA LEU A 29 2.20 16.87 -2.78
C LEU A 29 2.53 16.86 -1.29
N ARG A 30 3.61 16.17 -0.89
CA ARG A 30 3.93 15.92 0.52
C ARG A 30 3.99 17.18 1.36
N ALA A 31 4.67 18.23 0.88
CA ALA A 31 4.80 19.47 1.64
C ALA A 31 3.44 20.09 1.97
N ALA A 32 2.51 20.11 1.00
CA ALA A 32 1.16 20.64 1.21
C ALA A 32 0.32 19.76 2.16
N VAL A 33 0.54 18.44 2.12
CA VAL A 33 -0.09 17.50 3.06
C VAL A 33 0.45 17.70 4.47
N ASP A 34 1.77 17.79 4.64
CA ASP A 34 2.40 18.01 5.94
C ASP A 34 1.95 19.36 6.56
N GLU A 35 1.82 20.42 5.76
CA GLU A 35 1.34 21.74 6.21
C GLU A 35 -0.13 21.72 6.67
N ARG A 36 -0.99 20.96 5.96
CA ARG A 36 -2.45 20.97 6.20
C ARG A 36 -2.93 19.86 7.11
N THR A 37 -2.06 18.94 7.51
CA THR A 37 -2.41 17.85 8.42
C THR A 37 -2.70 18.44 9.80
N PRO A 38 -3.96 18.41 10.29
CA PRO A 38 -4.24 18.83 11.65
C PRO A 38 -3.53 17.91 12.64
N THR A 39 -3.15 18.45 13.79
CA THR A 39 -2.51 17.69 14.89
C THR A 39 -3.45 16.65 15.53
N GLY A 40 -4.72 16.62 15.14
CA GLY A 40 -5.71 15.62 15.58
C GLY A 40 -5.65 14.31 14.78
N LEU A 41 -6.21 13.25 15.37
CA LEU A 41 -6.18 11.87 14.83
C LEU A 41 -6.69 11.76 13.38
N HIS A 42 -7.66 12.60 13.00
CA HIS A 42 -8.22 12.65 11.65
C HIS A 42 -7.17 12.92 10.57
N GLY A 43 -6.25 13.86 10.79
CA GLY A 43 -5.23 14.20 9.80
C GLY A 43 -4.13 13.14 9.71
N ILE A 44 -3.73 12.61 10.87
CA ILE A 44 -2.59 11.71 11.01
C ILE A 44 -2.82 10.39 10.26
N ALA A 45 -4.05 9.84 10.25
CA ALA A 45 -4.35 8.60 9.54
C ALA A 45 -4.12 8.74 8.02
N PHE A 46 -4.58 9.85 7.40
CA PHE A 46 -4.35 10.11 5.98
C PHE A 46 -2.89 10.42 5.66
N GLN A 47 -2.25 11.25 6.49
CA GLN A 47 -0.81 11.53 6.34
C GLN A 47 0.01 10.25 6.44
N GLY A 48 -0.29 9.39 7.42
CA GLY A 48 0.37 8.10 7.63
C GLY A 48 0.27 7.19 6.41
N GLN A 49 -0.92 7.09 5.81
CA GLN A 49 -1.11 6.33 4.56
C GLN A 49 -0.31 6.92 3.39
N LEU A 50 -0.27 8.26 3.25
CA LEU A 50 0.57 8.89 2.22
C LEU A 50 2.06 8.62 2.44
N LEU A 51 2.55 8.77 3.67
CA LEU A 51 3.95 8.52 4.03
C LEU A 51 4.33 7.05 3.80
N ARG A 52 3.42 6.11 4.09
CA ARG A 52 3.58 4.68 3.77
C ARG A 52 3.68 4.46 2.26
N THR A 53 2.82 5.10 1.47
CA THR A 53 2.89 5.05 0.00
C THR A 53 4.22 5.63 -0.51
N ILE A 54 4.66 6.78 0.00
CA ILE A 54 5.96 7.37 -0.34
C ILE A 54 7.12 6.42 -0.02
N ALA A 55 7.09 5.75 1.14
CA ALA A 55 8.11 4.78 1.52
C ALA A 55 8.16 3.58 0.56
N TRP A 56 7.01 3.08 0.11
CA TRP A 56 6.93 2.03 -0.90
C TRP A 56 7.47 2.51 -2.24
N LEU A 57 7.04 3.68 -2.73
CA LEU A 57 7.50 4.24 -4.00
C LEU A 57 9.00 4.54 -4.01
N ARG A 58 9.56 5.00 -2.90
CA ARG A 58 11.02 5.18 -2.75
C ARG A 58 11.78 3.86 -2.75
N SER A 59 11.17 2.78 -2.26
CA SER A 59 11.75 1.44 -2.35
C SER A 59 11.70 0.94 -3.79
N LEU A 60 10.53 1.06 -4.44
CA LEU A 60 10.31 0.75 -5.85
C LEU A 60 11.29 1.49 -6.77
N ALA A 61 11.57 2.77 -6.52
CA ALA A 61 12.54 3.53 -7.31
C ALA A 61 13.98 2.97 -7.27
N LYS A 62 14.31 2.07 -6.33
CA LYS A 62 15.63 1.44 -6.20
C LYS A 62 15.72 0.04 -6.81
N LEU A 63 14.59 -0.53 -7.22
CA LEU A 63 14.47 -1.91 -7.71
C LEU A 63 14.49 -1.91 -9.25
N ASP A 64 15.57 -1.41 -9.84
CA ASP A 64 15.68 -1.15 -11.28
C ASP A 64 15.83 -2.42 -12.15
N ASP A 65 15.84 -3.60 -11.53
CA ASP A 65 15.80 -4.90 -12.20
C ASP A 65 14.47 -5.63 -11.94
N PRO A 66 13.40 -5.31 -12.68
CA PRO A 66 12.07 -5.87 -12.44
C PRO A 66 12.00 -7.41 -12.54
N GLY A 67 12.95 -8.04 -13.24
CA GLY A 67 13.02 -9.50 -13.33
C GLY A 67 13.55 -10.13 -12.05
N ASN A 68 14.59 -9.55 -11.46
CA ASN A 68 15.20 -10.05 -10.23
C ASN A 68 14.50 -9.54 -8.96
N ASP A 69 13.86 -8.37 -9.02
CA ASP A 69 13.22 -7.72 -7.88
C ASP A 69 11.70 -7.97 -7.78
N PHE A 70 11.14 -8.82 -8.65
CA PHE A 70 9.68 -8.97 -8.83
C PHE A 70 8.91 -9.25 -7.53
N GLN A 71 9.48 -10.02 -6.57
CA GLN A 71 8.80 -10.31 -5.30
C GLN A 71 8.65 -9.06 -4.43
N ALA A 72 9.67 -8.21 -4.39
CA ALA A 72 9.63 -6.96 -3.65
C ALA A 72 8.67 -5.96 -4.32
N ILE A 73 8.69 -5.90 -5.65
CA ILE A 73 7.82 -5.02 -6.44
C ILE A 73 6.34 -5.42 -6.27
N THR A 74 6.03 -6.70 -6.43
CA THR A 74 4.66 -7.22 -6.26
C THR A 74 4.15 -7.08 -4.82
N SER A 75 5.04 -7.16 -3.81
CA SER A 75 4.69 -6.86 -2.41
C SER A 75 4.33 -5.39 -2.18
N ALA A 76 5.07 -4.48 -2.83
CA ALA A 76 4.76 -3.06 -2.79
C ALA A 76 3.42 -2.75 -3.45
N ALA A 77 3.15 -3.30 -4.64
CA ALA A 77 1.88 -3.13 -5.36
C ALA A 77 0.67 -3.52 -4.50
N ARG A 78 0.74 -4.66 -3.81
CA ARG A 78 -0.29 -5.10 -2.86
C ARG A 78 -0.48 -4.12 -1.71
N SER A 79 0.61 -3.66 -1.14
CA SER A 79 0.58 -2.75 0.01
C SER A 79 -0.01 -1.39 -0.37
N VAL A 80 0.33 -0.86 -1.54
CA VAL A 80 -0.20 0.42 -2.05
C VAL A 80 -1.67 0.29 -2.45
N PHE A 81 -2.08 -0.85 -3.03
CA PHE A 81 -3.50 -1.15 -3.27
C PHE A 81 -4.33 -1.11 -1.98
N GLU A 82 -3.87 -1.77 -0.91
CA GLU A 82 -4.57 -1.76 0.37
C GLU A 82 -4.67 -0.34 0.95
N SER A 83 -3.59 0.46 0.84
CA SER A 83 -3.62 1.87 1.24
C SER A 83 -4.62 2.69 0.42
N ALA A 84 -4.76 2.44 -0.89
CA ALA A 84 -5.74 3.13 -1.74
C ALA A 84 -7.18 2.79 -1.35
N VAL A 85 -7.47 1.52 -1.06
CA VAL A 85 -8.77 1.08 -0.53
C VAL A 85 -9.04 1.76 0.81
N ASP A 86 -8.07 1.76 1.72
CA ASP A 86 -8.21 2.33 3.06
C ASP A 86 -8.52 3.82 3.03
N VAL A 87 -7.75 4.64 2.30
CA VAL A 87 -8.01 6.09 2.24
C VAL A 87 -9.32 6.40 1.53
N THR A 88 -9.71 5.61 0.53
CA THR A 88 -11.00 5.77 -0.17
C THR A 88 -12.15 5.56 0.79
N LEU A 89 -12.12 4.47 1.56
CA LEU A 89 -13.14 4.21 2.57
C LEU A 89 -13.13 5.26 3.67
N MET A 90 -11.96 5.62 4.21
CA MET A 90 -11.88 6.65 5.26
C MET A 90 -12.43 8.02 4.81
N HIS A 91 -12.28 8.38 3.52
CA HIS A 91 -12.72 9.68 3.00
C HIS A 91 -14.19 9.68 2.55
N PHE A 92 -14.62 8.67 1.80
CA PHE A 92 -15.94 8.66 1.16
C PHE A 92 -17.00 7.85 1.90
N ASP A 93 -16.63 6.91 2.79
CA ASP A 93 -17.61 6.21 3.62
C ASP A 93 -18.10 7.15 4.72
N GLY A 94 -19.34 7.64 4.57
CA GLY A 94 -19.98 8.59 5.49
C GLY A 94 -20.28 8.03 6.89
N SER A 95 -19.91 6.78 7.19
CA SER A 95 -19.93 6.29 8.57
C SER A 95 -18.87 7.05 9.39
N ALA A 96 -19.35 7.95 10.25
CA ALA A 96 -18.64 9.13 10.78
C ALA A 96 -17.39 8.92 11.66
N ASN A 97 -16.66 7.80 11.57
CA ASN A 97 -15.47 7.55 12.39
C ASN A 97 -14.38 6.76 11.64
N GLY A 98 -14.27 6.90 10.32
CA GLY A 98 -13.29 6.17 9.51
C GLY A 98 -11.85 6.32 10.03
N PRO A 99 -11.33 7.55 10.15
CA PRO A 99 -9.98 7.81 10.63
C PRO A 99 -9.73 7.36 12.08
N GLU A 100 -10.64 7.59 13.03
CA GLU A 100 -10.45 7.16 14.42
C GLU A 100 -10.54 5.64 14.58
N LYS A 101 -11.34 4.97 13.73
CA LYS A 101 -11.42 3.53 13.70
C LYS A 101 -10.14 2.92 13.13
N MET A 102 -9.55 3.54 12.11
CA MET A 102 -8.23 3.15 11.60
C MET A 102 -7.15 3.30 12.68
N ASP A 103 -7.06 4.46 13.32
CA ASP A 103 -6.10 4.72 14.42
C ASP A 103 -6.26 3.70 15.57
N GLY A 104 -7.50 3.48 16.00
CA GLY A 104 -7.80 2.45 17.00
C GLY A 104 -7.44 1.03 16.56
N TRP A 105 -7.43 0.75 15.26
CA TRP A 105 -7.05 -0.55 14.71
C TRP A 105 -5.54 -0.73 14.73
N GLU A 106 -4.78 0.31 14.38
CA GLU A 106 -3.32 0.31 14.46
C GLU A 106 -2.84 0.09 15.90
N ASP A 107 -3.42 0.82 16.85
CA ASP A 107 -3.18 0.66 18.28
C ASP A 107 -3.53 -0.77 18.76
N SER A 108 -4.66 -1.28 18.30
CA SER A 108 -5.11 -2.63 18.60
C SER A 108 -4.15 -3.69 18.05
N ALA A 109 -3.64 -3.51 16.83
CA ALA A 109 -2.70 -4.43 16.18
C ALA A 109 -1.36 -4.41 16.91
N LYS A 110 -0.85 -3.22 17.23
CA LYS A 110 0.38 -3.05 18.01
C LYS A 110 0.29 -3.73 19.37
N LEU A 111 -0.82 -3.55 20.10
CA LEU A 111 -1.04 -4.23 21.37
C LEU A 111 -1.08 -5.76 21.20
N LYS A 112 -1.78 -6.29 20.19
CA LYS A 112 -1.83 -7.74 19.91
C LYS A 112 -0.42 -8.32 19.71
N HIS A 113 0.40 -7.66 18.89
CA HIS A 113 1.77 -8.12 18.64
C HIS A 113 2.66 -7.99 19.88
N SER A 114 2.54 -6.89 20.63
CA SER A 114 3.26 -6.70 21.89
C SER A 114 2.88 -7.74 22.95
N GLN A 115 1.60 -8.11 23.07
CA GLN A 115 1.13 -9.17 23.95
C GLN A 115 1.71 -10.53 23.56
N ASN A 116 1.64 -10.90 22.28
CA ASN A 116 2.21 -12.15 21.79
C ASN A 116 3.73 -12.25 22.06
N ALA A 117 4.47 -11.16 21.83
CA ALA A 117 5.90 -11.13 22.15
C ALA A 117 6.16 -11.27 23.65
N THR A 118 5.36 -10.59 24.49
CA THR A 118 5.47 -10.67 25.96
C THR A 118 5.20 -12.10 26.46
N GLU A 119 4.15 -12.74 25.95
CA GLU A 119 3.78 -14.12 26.28
C GLU A 119 4.88 -15.12 25.89
N TYR A 120 5.42 -14.99 24.68
CA TYR A 120 6.51 -15.83 24.22
C TYR A 120 7.77 -15.66 25.08
N LEU A 121 8.16 -14.42 25.38
CA LEU A 121 9.35 -14.14 26.20
C LEU A 121 9.19 -14.70 27.61
N ALA A 122 8.03 -14.52 28.23
CA ALA A 122 7.73 -15.09 29.55
C ALA A 122 7.80 -16.63 29.55
N ALA A 123 7.31 -17.28 28.50
CA ALA A 123 7.37 -18.74 28.35
C ALA A 123 8.77 -19.27 28.03
N SER A 124 9.59 -18.48 27.32
CA SER A 124 10.93 -18.90 26.88
C SER A 124 11.97 -18.96 28.00
N GLY A 125 11.73 -18.28 29.12
CA GLY A 125 12.67 -18.19 30.25
C GLY A 125 13.95 -17.38 29.97
N ARG A 126 14.09 -16.76 28.79
CA ARG A 126 15.24 -15.91 28.46
C ARG A 126 15.03 -14.48 28.92
N ALA A 127 16.13 -13.79 29.25
CA ALA A 127 16.08 -12.35 29.49
C ALA A 127 15.74 -11.60 28.18
N PRO A 128 14.81 -10.62 28.22
CA PRO A 128 14.54 -9.77 27.07
C PRO A 128 15.74 -8.88 26.71
N THR A 129 15.86 -8.52 25.44
CA THR A 129 16.74 -7.43 24.96
C THR A 129 16.12 -6.06 25.24
N ASP A 130 16.86 -4.96 25.05
CA ASP A 130 16.31 -3.61 25.24
C ASP A 130 15.17 -3.27 24.25
N ALA A 131 15.31 -3.73 23.00
CA ALA A 131 14.24 -3.58 22.01
C ALA A 131 12.97 -4.32 22.44
N GLU A 132 13.12 -5.53 22.97
CA GLU A 132 11.99 -6.32 23.48
C GLU A 132 11.38 -5.71 24.74
N ARG A 133 12.19 -5.16 25.66
CA ARG A 133 11.70 -4.40 26.81
C ARG A 133 10.81 -3.23 26.39
N THR A 134 11.16 -2.55 25.30
CA THR A 134 10.34 -1.45 24.75
C THR A 134 8.98 -1.95 24.25
N VAL A 135 8.95 -3.10 23.57
CA VAL A 135 7.71 -3.75 23.11
C VAL A 135 6.83 -4.19 24.29
N MET A 136 7.44 -4.77 25.32
CA MET A 136 6.75 -5.19 26.55
C MET A 136 6.19 -3.99 27.33
N ALA A 137 6.96 -2.90 27.44
CA ALA A 137 6.54 -1.69 28.12
C ALA A 137 5.29 -1.06 27.46
N TYR A 138 5.22 -1.09 26.12
CA TYR A 138 4.02 -0.68 25.39
C TYR A 138 2.80 -1.52 25.79
N ALA A 139 2.95 -2.85 25.83
CA ALA A 139 1.87 -3.76 26.21
C ALA A 139 1.31 -3.43 27.60
N SER A 140 2.19 -3.15 28.56
CA SER A 140 1.78 -2.83 29.93
C SER A 140 1.14 -1.44 30.06
N ARG A 141 1.64 -0.43 29.34
CA ARG A 141 1.18 0.96 29.48
C ARG A 141 -0.14 1.23 28.75
N GLU A 142 -0.30 0.68 27.56
CA GLU A 142 -1.41 1.05 26.65
C GLU A 142 -2.62 0.12 26.74
N LYS A 143 -2.50 -1.01 27.44
CA LYS A 143 -3.51 -2.08 27.47
C LYS A 143 -4.93 -1.55 27.70
N ASP A 144 -5.16 -0.89 28.83
CA ASP A 144 -6.50 -0.48 29.25
C ASP A 144 -7.11 0.55 28.29
N ARG A 145 -6.29 1.44 27.71
CA ARG A 145 -6.74 2.42 26.72
C ARG A 145 -7.17 1.73 25.43
N VAL A 146 -6.35 0.81 24.93
CA VAL A 146 -6.62 0.11 23.67
C VAL A 146 -7.76 -0.89 23.80
N GLU A 147 -7.91 -1.57 24.95
CA GLU A 147 -9.06 -2.45 25.20
C GLU A 147 -10.38 -1.67 25.22
N LYS A 148 -10.40 -0.44 25.76
CA LYS A 148 -11.56 0.47 25.65
C LYS A 148 -11.86 0.87 24.20
N LEU A 149 -10.83 1.12 23.38
CA LEU A 149 -11.01 1.37 21.94
C LEU A 149 -11.59 0.15 21.22
N ARG A 150 -11.11 -1.06 21.54
CA ARG A 150 -11.64 -2.30 20.97
C ARG A 150 -13.12 -2.48 21.28
N LEU A 151 -13.53 -2.27 22.52
CA LEU A 151 -14.94 -2.35 22.93
C LEU A 151 -15.81 -1.26 22.28
N ARG A 152 -15.25 -0.07 22.03
CA ARG A 152 -15.94 1.01 21.34
C ARG A 152 -16.18 0.69 19.86
N TRP A 153 -15.15 0.22 19.15
CA TRP A 153 -15.18 0.11 17.68
C TRP A 153 -15.52 -1.27 17.14
N TRP A 154 -15.20 -2.32 17.89
CA TRP A 154 -15.48 -3.72 17.56
C TRP A 154 -16.08 -4.46 18.76
N PRO A 155 -17.27 -4.05 19.25
CA PRO A 155 -17.87 -4.64 20.45
C PRO A 155 -18.11 -6.16 20.33
N ASN A 156 -18.34 -6.64 19.11
CA ASN A 156 -18.58 -8.06 18.81
C ASN A 156 -17.31 -8.93 18.88
N GLU A 157 -16.12 -8.34 19.03
CA GLU A 157 -14.85 -9.06 19.15
C GLU A 157 -14.47 -9.33 20.63
N ASN A 158 -15.36 -8.98 21.58
CA ASN A 158 -15.19 -9.25 23.01
C ASN A 158 -13.83 -8.76 23.57
N GLY A 159 -13.42 -7.54 23.20
CA GLY A 159 -12.17 -6.93 23.64
C GLY A 159 -10.91 -7.49 22.96
N ARG A 160 -11.05 -8.41 22.00
CA ARG A 160 -9.94 -8.92 21.17
C ARG A 160 -9.70 -7.99 19.99
N HIS A 161 -8.49 -8.05 19.43
CA HIS A 161 -8.23 -7.39 18.16
C HIS A 161 -9.13 -8.02 17.08
N PRO A 162 -9.79 -7.21 16.23
CA PRO A 162 -10.66 -7.71 15.17
C PRO A 162 -9.95 -8.73 14.29
N ARG A 163 -10.67 -9.78 13.87
CA ARG A 163 -10.07 -10.83 13.04
C ARG A 163 -9.78 -10.37 11.62
N ASN A 164 -10.54 -9.40 11.15
CA ASN A 164 -10.45 -8.84 9.81
C ASN A 164 -9.82 -7.43 9.84
N ARG A 165 -10.17 -6.58 8.89
CA ARG A 165 -9.66 -5.21 8.77
C ARG A 165 -10.32 -4.26 9.78
N TRP A 166 -9.82 -3.03 9.84
CA TRP A 166 -10.35 -1.96 10.69
C TRP A 166 -11.85 -1.70 10.44
N THR A 167 -12.32 -1.92 9.23
CA THR A 167 -13.75 -1.84 8.86
C THR A 167 -14.60 -2.91 9.54
N GLY A 168 -14.00 -4.04 9.96
CA GLY A 168 -14.68 -5.27 10.40
C GLY A 168 -14.97 -6.24 9.24
N ARG A 169 -14.68 -5.84 8.00
CA ARG A 169 -14.91 -6.62 6.77
C ARG A 169 -13.59 -7.22 6.26
N ASP A 170 -13.68 -8.21 5.37
CA ASP A 170 -12.51 -8.69 4.63
C ASP A 170 -12.09 -7.68 3.53
N LEU A 171 -10.86 -7.81 3.03
CA LEU A 171 -10.32 -6.90 2.00
C LEU A 171 -11.15 -6.92 0.70
N GLY A 172 -11.72 -8.07 0.34
CA GLY A 172 -12.54 -8.16 -0.87
C GLY A 172 -13.83 -7.36 -0.74
N THR A 173 -14.47 -7.44 0.42
CA THR A 173 -15.63 -6.61 0.73
C THR A 173 -15.26 -5.13 0.79
N ASP A 174 -14.13 -4.77 1.42
CA ASP A 174 -13.65 -3.39 1.44
C ASP A 174 -13.35 -2.85 0.04
N ALA A 175 -12.71 -3.65 -0.83
CA ALA A 175 -12.44 -3.27 -2.21
C ALA A 175 -13.75 -3.01 -2.99
N ARG A 176 -14.77 -3.86 -2.82
CA ARG A 176 -16.09 -3.64 -3.44
C ARG A 176 -16.76 -2.36 -2.98
N GLU A 177 -16.75 -2.08 -1.67
CA GLU A 177 -17.37 -0.86 -1.15
C GLU A 177 -16.57 0.39 -1.56
N ALA A 178 -15.24 0.31 -1.59
CA ALA A 178 -14.41 1.40 -2.10
C ALA A 178 -14.71 1.70 -3.58
N ASP A 179 -14.88 0.67 -4.42
CA ASP A 179 -15.14 0.84 -5.85
C ASP A 179 -16.50 1.49 -6.16
N LYS A 180 -17.50 1.26 -5.29
CA LYS A 180 -18.80 1.96 -5.38
C LYS A 180 -18.68 3.45 -5.08
N LEU A 181 -17.74 3.83 -4.22
CA LEU A 181 -17.53 5.21 -3.78
C LEU A 181 -16.61 5.97 -4.74
N LEU A 182 -15.57 5.29 -5.23
CA LEU A 182 -14.59 5.82 -6.17
C LEU A 182 -14.22 4.69 -7.17
N PRO A 183 -14.77 4.71 -8.40
CA PRO A 183 -14.62 3.61 -9.36
C PRO A 183 -13.23 3.61 -10.01
N GLU A 184 -12.25 3.05 -9.31
CA GLU A 184 -10.84 2.95 -9.74
C GLU A 184 -10.47 1.49 -10.05
N GLY A 185 -11.46 0.59 -10.11
CA GLY A 185 -11.29 -0.83 -10.44
C GLY A 185 -10.87 -1.69 -9.25
N PHE A 186 -11.18 -1.28 -8.02
CA PHE A 186 -10.74 -1.98 -6.82
C PHE A 186 -11.28 -3.41 -6.73
N GLU A 187 -12.56 -3.63 -7.06
CA GLU A 187 -13.16 -4.97 -7.01
C GLU A 187 -12.52 -5.90 -8.05
N GLU A 188 -12.40 -5.43 -9.29
CA GLU A 188 -11.81 -6.19 -10.38
C GLU A 188 -10.36 -6.54 -10.05
N PHE A 189 -9.58 -5.55 -9.61
CA PHE A 189 -8.20 -5.77 -9.20
C PHE A 189 -8.10 -6.82 -8.08
N TYR A 190 -8.93 -6.71 -7.04
CA TYR A 190 -8.94 -7.67 -5.94
C TYR A 190 -9.29 -9.09 -6.41
N ARG A 191 -10.21 -9.25 -7.35
CA ARG A 191 -10.66 -10.56 -7.82
C ARG A 191 -9.70 -11.21 -8.81
N LEU A 192 -9.03 -10.42 -9.65
CA LEU A 192 -8.23 -10.93 -10.77
C LEU A 192 -6.74 -10.82 -10.51
N ARG A 193 -6.27 -9.66 -10.07
CA ARG A 193 -4.84 -9.31 -9.99
C ARG A 193 -4.23 -9.57 -8.62
N TYR A 194 -4.91 -9.16 -7.54
CA TYR A 194 -4.42 -9.35 -6.18
C TYR A 194 -4.05 -10.82 -5.83
N PRO A 195 -4.81 -11.86 -6.25
CA PRO A 195 -4.42 -13.25 -6.00
C PRO A 195 -3.13 -13.65 -6.73
N GLN A 196 -2.91 -13.12 -7.94
CA GLN A 196 -1.69 -13.36 -8.70
C GLN A 196 -0.49 -12.70 -8.01
N LEU A 197 -0.65 -11.47 -7.51
CA LEU A 197 0.38 -10.83 -6.68
C LEU A 197 0.65 -11.61 -5.39
N CYS A 198 -0.37 -12.18 -4.75
CA CYS A 198 -0.17 -13.07 -3.61
C CYS A 198 0.68 -14.28 -4.00
N TRP A 199 0.42 -14.94 -5.13
CA TRP A 199 1.23 -16.06 -5.62
C TRP A 199 2.69 -15.69 -5.86
N ASN A 200 2.96 -14.46 -6.31
CA ASN A 200 4.32 -13.95 -6.57
C ASN A 200 5.10 -13.62 -5.28
N VAL A 201 4.41 -13.30 -4.18
CA VAL A 201 5.04 -12.88 -2.91
C VAL A 201 5.15 -14.02 -1.91
N HIS A 202 4.04 -14.70 -1.59
CA HIS A 202 3.98 -15.66 -0.47
C HIS A 202 2.91 -16.75 -0.56
N GLY A 203 2.05 -16.71 -1.60
CA GLY A 203 0.99 -17.69 -1.82
C GLY A 203 1.56 -19.11 -1.94
N SER A 204 0.73 -20.13 -1.71
CA SER A 204 1.05 -21.58 -1.58
C SER A 204 2.43 -22.08 -2.07
N GLY A 205 3.52 -21.62 -1.44
CA GLY A 205 4.90 -21.98 -1.73
C GLY A 205 5.47 -21.42 -3.03
N LEU A 206 5.22 -22.11 -4.14
CA LEU A 206 5.98 -21.98 -5.40
C LEU A 206 5.11 -21.67 -6.62
N ALA A 207 3.81 -21.41 -6.42
CA ALA A 207 2.81 -21.35 -7.50
C ALA A 207 3.17 -20.39 -8.64
N ALA A 208 3.89 -19.31 -8.37
CA ALA A 208 4.33 -18.36 -9.38
C ALA A 208 5.86 -18.23 -9.52
N VAL A 209 6.61 -19.21 -9.01
CA VAL A 209 8.07 -19.28 -9.14
C VAL A 209 8.50 -20.59 -9.81
N ALA A 210 7.90 -21.72 -9.43
CA ALA A 210 8.19 -23.00 -10.04
C ALA A 210 7.61 -23.06 -11.46
N ASN A 211 8.41 -23.57 -12.41
CA ASN A 211 8.04 -23.75 -13.81
C ASN A 211 7.66 -22.45 -14.55
N VAL A 212 8.09 -21.29 -14.03
CA VAL A 212 7.95 -19.98 -14.68
C VAL A 212 9.28 -19.64 -15.36
N GLY A 213 9.22 -19.28 -16.65
CA GLY A 213 10.40 -18.86 -17.41
C GLY A 213 10.94 -17.52 -16.90
N PRO A 214 12.27 -17.30 -16.89
CA PRO A 214 12.88 -16.06 -16.39
C PRO A 214 12.28 -14.77 -16.98
N ASP A 215 11.94 -14.79 -18.27
CA ASP A 215 11.35 -13.64 -18.98
C ASP A 215 9.99 -13.20 -18.41
N ALA A 216 9.25 -14.12 -17.78
CA ALA A 216 7.96 -13.80 -17.18
C ALA A 216 8.10 -12.93 -15.92
N PHE A 217 9.23 -13.01 -15.19
CA PHE A 217 9.43 -12.20 -13.99
C PHE A 217 9.56 -10.72 -14.32
N ALA A 218 10.22 -10.37 -15.44
CA ALA A 218 10.30 -8.99 -15.90
C ALA A 218 8.90 -8.44 -16.20
N TYR A 219 8.05 -9.22 -16.86
CA TYR A 219 6.65 -8.85 -17.12
C TYR A 219 5.85 -8.67 -15.81
N ILE A 220 5.98 -9.62 -14.88
CA ILE A 220 5.31 -9.57 -13.57
C ILE A 220 5.72 -8.32 -12.78
N GLY A 221 7.02 -8.06 -12.67
CA GLY A 221 7.55 -6.86 -12.00
C GLY A 221 7.10 -5.58 -12.69
N GLY A 222 7.15 -5.56 -14.03
CA GLY A 222 6.67 -4.45 -14.84
C GLY A 222 5.21 -4.08 -14.59
N GLN A 223 4.33 -5.08 -14.63
CA GLN A 223 2.91 -4.87 -14.37
C GLN A 223 2.68 -4.41 -12.91
N ALA A 224 3.38 -4.99 -11.94
CA ALA A 224 3.26 -4.59 -10.54
C ALA A 224 3.71 -3.14 -10.28
N TYR A 225 4.67 -2.63 -11.06
CA TYR A 225 5.02 -1.21 -11.02
C TYR A 225 3.88 -0.30 -11.46
N GLU A 226 3.27 -0.61 -12.61
CA GLU A 226 2.11 0.15 -13.14
C GLU A 226 0.96 0.13 -12.13
N GLU A 227 0.66 -1.04 -11.55
CA GLU A 227 -0.36 -1.19 -10.51
C GLU A 227 -0.05 -0.36 -9.26
N ALA A 228 1.21 -0.36 -8.80
CA ALA A 228 1.64 0.46 -7.67
C ALA A 228 1.52 1.97 -7.99
N ALA A 229 1.89 2.38 -9.19
CA ALA A 229 1.80 3.77 -9.64
C ALA A 229 0.34 4.25 -9.73
N GLN A 230 -0.55 3.41 -10.27
CA GLN A 230 -1.99 3.67 -10.32
C GLN A 230 -2.56 3.89 -8.92
N PHE A 231 -2.40 2.92 -8.02
CA PHE A 231 -2.98 3.02 -6.68
C PHE A 231 -2.31 4.11 -5.82
N ALA A 232 -1.03 4.38 -6.04
CA ALA A 232 -0.37 5.52 -5.39
C ALA A 232 -0.98 6.86 -5.82
N THR A 233 -1.35 7.00 -7.10
CA THR A 233 -2.05 8.18 -7.61
C THR A 233 -3.42 8.33 -6.96
N VAL A 234 -4.14 7.22 -6.75
CA VAL A 234 -5.40 7.21 -6.01
C VAL A 234 -5.19 7.66 -4.56
N VAL A 235 -4.18 7.12 -3.86
CA VAL A 235 -3.84 7.56 -2.49
C VAL A 235 -3.59 9.06 -2.46
N ALA A 236 -2.75 9.56 -3.37
CA ALA A 236 -2.41 10.97 -3.48
C ALA A 236 -3.65 11.86 -3.69
N LYS A 237 -4.53 11.46 -4.63
CA LYS A 237 -5.79 12.16 -4.94
C LYS A 237 -6.69 12.24 -3.72
N VAL A 238 -6.96 11.12 -3.07
CA VAL A 238 -7.89 11.06 -1.94
C VAL A 238 -7.36 11.82 -0.73
N VAL A 239 -6.08 11.69 -0.42
CA VAL A 239 -5.43 12.46 0.66
C VAL A 239 -5.48 13.96 0.36
N ALA A 240 -5.19 14.36 -0.88
CA ALA A 240 -5.24 15.78 -1.28
C ALA A 240 -6.66 16.36 -1.17
N LEU A 241 -7.68 15.59 -1.57
CA LEU A 241 -9.08 15.97 -1.40
C LEU A 241 -9.44 16.09 0.09
N HIS A 242 -9.06 15.11 0.91
CA HIS A 242 -9.37 15.12 2.34
C HIS A 242 -8.78 16.33 3.07
N LEU A 243 -7.53 16.68 2.76
CA LEU A 243 -6.81 17.78 3.42
C LEU A 243 -7.01 19.13 2.72
N GLY A 244 -7.84 19.18 1.67
CA GLY A 244 -8.14 20.41 0.94
C GLY A 244 -6.94 21.01 0.19
N CYS A 245 -5.92 20.21 -0.14
CA CYS A 245 -4.79 20.60 -1.01
C CYS A 245 -4.91 20.05 -2.43
N TRP A 246 -6.09 19.54 -2.81
CA TRP A 246 -6.36 19.11 -4.18
C TRP A 246 -6.12 20.24 -5.19
N ASN A 247 -5.38 19.92 -6.25
CA ASN A 247 -5.15 20.79 -7.40
C ASN A 247 -5.32 19.99 -8.69
N GLU A 248 -6.43 20.22 -9.39
CA GLU A 248 -6.78 19.47 -10.59
C GLU A 248 -5.72 19.59 -11.70
N GLU A 249 -5.12 20.77 -11.86
CA GLU A 249 -4.10 21.00 -12.90
C GLU A 249 -2.79 20.27 -12.61
N ASP A 250 -2.41 20.14 -11.34
CA ASP A 250 -1.24 19.37 -10.95
C ASP A 250 -1.44 17.87 -11.27
N PHE A 251 -2.63 17.31 -11.04
CA PHE A 251 -2.95 15.92 -11.38
C PHE A 251 -3.13 15.68 -12.89
N LYS A 252 -3.67 16.64 -13.65
CA LYS A 252 -3.68 16.56 -15.12
C LYS A 252 -2.27 16.53 -15.69
N ARG A 253 -1.38 17.37 -15.17
CA ARG A 253 0.05 17.38 -15.56
C ARG A 253 0.74 16.08 -15.18
N LEU A 254 0.44 15.50 -14.01
CA LEU A 254 0.94 14.18 -13.64
C LEU A 254 0.53 13.14 -14.68
N ALA A 255 -0.76 13.06 -15.03
CA ALA A 255 -1.26 12.10 -16.01
C ALA A 255 -0.60 12.27 -17.39
N GLN A 256 -0.44 13.52 -17.84
CA GLN A 256 0.28 13.82 -19.07
C GLN A 256 1.75 13.36 -19.01
N HIS A 257 2.45 13.64 -17.91
CA HIS A 257 3.86 13.29 -17.77
C HIS A 257 4.09 11.76 -17.68
N VAL A 258 3.16 11.04 -17.08
CA VAL A 258 3.12 9.56 -17.10
C VAL A 258 3.02 9.07 -18.55
N GLU A 259 2.08 9.60 -19.35
CA GLU A 259 1.91 9.20 -20.75
C GLU A 259 3.12 9.55 -21.62
N GLU A 260 3.68 10.76 -21.49
CA GLU A 260 4.90 11.16 -22.18
C GLU A 260 6.07 10.22 -21.86
N THR A 261 6.19 9.82 -20.59
CA THR A 261 7.22 8.88 -20.12
C THR A 261 7.02 7.49 -20.73
N ARG A 262 5.79 6.98 -20.78
CA ARG A 262 5.43 5.70 -21.44
C ARG A 262 5.91 5.69 -22.88
N VAL A 263 5.54 6.71 -23.65
CA VAL A 263 5.92 6.85 -25.06
C VAL A 263 7.43 6.96 -25.22
N ALA A 264 8.11 7.77 -24.41
CA ALA A 264 9.55 7.95 -24.49
C ALA A 264 10.33 6.66 -24.25
N VAL A 265 9.95 5.88 -23.22
CA VAL A 265 10.61 4.60 -22.92
C VAL A 265 10.34 3.58 -24.01
N TYR A 266 9.10 3.51 -24.53
CA TYR A 266 8.76 2.62 -25.64
C TYR A 266 9.60 2.92 -26.89
N LEU A 267 9.68 4.18 -27.31
CA LEU A 267 10.46 4.61 -28.48
C LEU A 267 11.95 4.31 -28.31
N ALA A 268 12.50 4.50 -27.10
CA ALA A 268 13.90 4.16 -26.80
C ALA A 268 14.19 2.66 -26.97
N HIS A 269 13.24 1.79 -26.60
CA HIS A 269 13.35 0.35 -26.85
C HIS A 269 13.25 -0.01 -28.33
N GLN A 270 12.36 0.64 -29.08
CA GLN A 270 12.24 0.41 -30.53
C GLN A 270 13.52 0.83 -31.27
N ALA A 271 14.10 1.97 -30.92
CA ALA A 271 15.35 2.45 -31.52
C ALA A 271 16.52 1.46 -31.30
N LYS A 272 16.59 0.81 -30.14
CA LYS A 272 17.61 -0.21 -29.83
C LYS A 272 17.44 -1.52 -30.59
N ARG A 273 16.24 -1.82 -31.10
CA ARG A 273 15.99 -3.03 -31.92
C ARG A 273 16.30 -2.84 -33.39
N GLY A 274 16.28 -1.60 -33.86
CA GLY A 274 16.58 -1.24 -35.26
C GLY A 274 18.05 -0.92 -35.53
N ALA A 275 18.90 -0.91 -34.50
CA ALA A 275 20.35 -0.69 -34.57
C ALA A 275 21.10 -2.03 -34.43
#